data_AF-A0A5C4QXU4-F1
#
_entry.id   AF-A0A5C4QXU4-F1
#
_cell.length_a   1.000
_cell.length_b   1.000
_cell.length_c   1.000
_cell.angle_alpha   90.00
_cell.angle_beta   90.00
_cell.angle_gamma   90.00
#
_symmetry.space_group_name_H-M   'P 1'
#
loop_
_entity.id
_entity.type
_entity.pdbx_description
1 polymer ?
#
loop_
_entity_poly.entity_id
_entity_poly.type
_entity_poly.pdbx_seq_one_letter_code
_entity_poly.pdbx_strand_id
1 'polypeptide(L)'
;MTVALIATSHSPLLEHADLEAGVAAELDQAFTTARRFAEDFDPELVISFGPDHYNGFFYNLMPPFCIGYAASSVGDYGTQRGPLNVPEEIARGIAEAAMSAGIDLAVSLQMELDHGAVQPMEILFGDIAARPVVPIFLNSVAPPFTPLQRVRLLGEAVGRHVAQLEMRTLLIASGGLSHDPPVARLATATPEQRRVLLGHHLPATPGWRKEREQRVVETARAFAAGTADIQDLAPDWDRALMATLASGDLTSLDAWTPEEMARIAGNSSHEVRSWIAAYAALGSCGAYSVQYSYYRPIRELIAGFGLTTVTLD
;
A
#
# COMPACT_ATOMS: atom_id res chain seq x y z
N MET A 1 10.63 -21.24 -9.82
CA MET A 1 10.11 -19.90 -10.14
C MET A 1 10.46 -19.01 -8.97
N THR A 2 11.03 -17.83 -9.20
CA THR A 2 11.60 -17.00 -8.12
C THR A 2 10.73 -15.77 -7.90
N VAL A 3 9.58 -15.96 -7.28
CA VAL A 3 8.71 -14.86 -6.82
C VAL A 3 8.61 -14.93 -5.30
N ALA A 4 8.75 -13.78 -4.65
CA ALA A 4 8.57 -13.63 -3.22
C ALA A 4 7.69 -12.41 -2.94
N LEU A 5 7.19 -12.27 -1.73
CA LEU A 5 6.35 -11.16 -1.32
C LEU A 5 6.81 -10.59 0.03
N ILE A 6 6.89 -9.27 0.11
CA ILE A 6 6.87 -8.52 1.36
C ILE A 6 5.58 -7.70 1.39
N ALA A 7 4.77 -7.87 2.42
CA ALA A 7 3.65 -6.97 2.70
C ALA A 7 3.92 -6.20 3.98
N THR A 8 3.68 -4.89 3.99
CA THR A 8 3.92 -4.04 5.16
C THR A 8 2.94 -2.87 5.23
N SER A 9 2.56 -2.49 6.45
CA SER A 9 1.95 -1.18 6.72
C SER A 9 2.92 -0.06 6.34
N HIS A 10 2.38 1.11 5.97
CA HIS A 10 3.18 2.29 5.52
C HIS A 10 2.90 3.57 6.30
N SER A 11 2.54 3.47 7.58
CA SER A 11 2.17 4.67 8.35
C SER A 11 3.21 5.78 8.16
N PRO A 12 2.81 6.98 7.67
CA PRO A 12 3.76 8.07 7.48
C PRO A 12 4.37 8.56 8.79
N LEU A 13 3.88 8.05 9.93
CA LEU A 13 4.25 8.45 11.27
C LEU A 13 5.47 7.69 11.83
N LEU A 14 6.04 6.73 11.09
CA LEU A 14 7.17 5.91 11.56
C LEU A 14 8.34 6.74 12.12
N GLU A 15 8.66 7.88 11.49
CA GLU A 15 9.73 8.78 11.94
C GLU A 15 9.21 10.02 12.70
N HIS A 16 7.90 10.15 12.87
CA HIS A 16 7.25 11.35 13.44
C HIS A 16 6.52 11.08 14.75
N ALA A 17 6.28 9.82 15.09
CA ALA A 17 5.63 9.39 16.32
C ALA A 17 6.65 9.08 17.42
N ASP A 18 6.31 9.49 18.65
CA ASP A 18 7.07 9.14 19.84
C ASP A 18 6.64 7.74 20.32
N LEU A 19 7.29 6.70 19.80
CA LEU A 19 6.99 5.31 20.16
C LEU A 19 7.56 4.92 21.52
N GLU A 20 6.83 4.06 22.25
CA GLU A 20 7.42 3.36 23.40
C GLU A 20 8.64 2.56 22.96
N ALA A 21 9.72 2.59 23.75
CA ALA A 21 10.99 1.94 23.41
C ALA A 21 10.87 0.46 23.04
N GLY A 22 9.96 -0.27 23.70
CA GLY A 22 9.68 -1.67 23.36
C GLY A 22 9.03 -1.83 21.98
N VAL A 23 8.05 -0.98 21.64
CA VAL A 23 7.38 -0.99 20.34
C VAL A 23 8.34 -0.57 19.22
N ALA A 24 9.18 0.44 19.46
CA ALA A 24 10.21 0.84 18.52
C ALA A 24 11.19 -0.30 18.22
N ALA A 25 11.68 -0.99 19.26
CA ALA A 25 12.59 -2.12 19.09
C ALA A 25 11.94 -3.31 18.35
N GLU A 26 10.66 -3.60 18.61
CA GLU A 26 9.90 -4.63 17.88
C GLU A 26 9.80 -4.30 16.38
N LEU A 27 9.46 -3.04 16.03
CA LEU A 27 9.39 -2.58 14.65
C LEU A 27 10.76 -2.61 13.95
N ASP A 28 11.81 -2.12 14.62
CA ASP A 28 13.18 -2.15 14.08
C ASP A 28 13.63 -3.58 13.77
N GLN A 29 13.27 -4.54 14.61
CA GLN A 29 13.53 -5.96 14.37
C GLN A 29 12.73 -6.50 13.17
N ALA A 30 11.45 -6.13 13.05
CA ALA A 30 10.60 -6.54 11.93
C ALA A 30 11.14 -5.99 10.59
N PHE A 31 11.51 -4.71 10.53
CA PHE A 31 12.12 -4.10 9.35
C PHE A 31 13.51 -4.65 9.04
N THR A 32 14.32 -4.94 10.06
CA THR A 32 15.61 -5.63 9.86
C THR A 32 15.42 -7.01 9.24
N THR A 33 14.39 -7.74 9.66
CA THR A 33 14.05 -9.04 9.09
C THR A 33 13.61 -8.92 7.62
N ALA A 34 12.76 -7.94 7.29
CA ALA A 34 12.33 -7.69 5.93
C ALA A 34 13.47 -7.23 5.01
N ARG A 35 14.36 -6.35 5.49
CA ARG A 35 15.57 -5.93 4.77
C ARG A 35 16.46 -7.11 4.43
N ARG A 36 16.78 -7.95 5.42
CA ARG A 36 17.58 -9.16 5.21
C ARG A 36 16.94 -10.10 4.21
N PHE A 37 15.62 -10.31 4.30
CA PHE A 37 14.89 -11.12 3.34
C PHE A 37 15.02 -10.57 1.90
N ALA A 38 14.86 -9.26 1.71
CA ALA A 38 14.99 -8.63 0.40
C ALA A 38 16.44 -8.67 -0.12
N GLU A 39 17.43 -8.47 0.76
CA GLU A 39 18.86 -8.59 0.45
C GLU A 39 19.22 -10.02 0.01
N ASP A 40 18.79 -11.03 0.76
CA ASP A 40 19.05 -12.45 0.49
C ASP A 40 18.34 -12.93 -0.79
N PHE A 41 17.12 -12.43 -1.04
CA PHE A 41 16.37 -12.74 -2.26
C PHE A 41 16.97 -12.08 -3.51
N ASP A 42 17.66 -10.94 -3.35
CA ASP A 42 18.30 -10.13 -4.39
C ASP A 42 17.39 -9.93 -5.63
N PRO A 43 16.31 -9.15 -5.52
CA PRO A 43 15.35 -8.99 -6.61
C PRO A 43 15.95 -8.27 -7.82
N GLU A 44 15.64 -8.80 -9.00
CA GLU A 44 15.93 -8.18 -10.30
C GLU A 44 14.79 -7.23 -10.72
N LEU A 45 13.59 -7.46 -10.19
CA LEU A 45 12.39 -6.68 -10.44
C LEU A 45 11.56 -6.57 -9.16
N VAL A 46 10.96 -5.40 -8.95
CA VAL A 46 9.95 -5.17 -7.91
C VAL A 46 8.61 -4.84 -8.57
N ILE A 47 7.53 -5.47 -8.12
CA ILE A 47 6.16 -5.04 -8.42
C ILE A 47 5.56 -4.47 -7.14
N SER A 48 5.31 -3.16 -7.11
CA SER A 48 4.83 -2.46 -5.91
C SER A 48 3.34 -2.18 -6.02
N PHE A 49 2.54 -2.86 -5.22
CA PHE A 49 1.10 -2.61 -5.06
C PHE A 49 0.90 -1.63 -3.90
N GLY A 50 0.29 -0.48 -4.15
CA GLY A 50 0.07 0.53 -3.12
C GLY A 50 -1.06 1.50 -3.45
N PRO A 51 -1.55 2.24 -2.45
CA PRO A 51 -2.47 3.35 -2.66
C PRO A 51 -1.73 4.66 -2.95
N ASP A 52 -2.50 5.74 -3.08
CA ASP A 52 -2.07 7.14 -3.07
C ASP A 52 -3.07 7.91 -2.20
N HIS A 53 -2.60 8.94 -1.50
CA HIS A 53 -3.38 9.67 -0.50
C HIS A 53 -3.75 11.08 -0.97
N TYR A 54 -4.16 11.22 -2.23
CA TYR A 54 -4.40 12.50 -2.89
C TYR A 54 -3.11 13.32 -3.05
N ASN A 55 -2.09 12.68 -3.62
CA ASN A 55 -0.85 13.32 -4.07
C ASN A 55 -0.71 13.19 -5.59
N GLY A 56 -0.91 11.97 -6.13
CA GLY A 56 -0.91 11.69 -7.57
C GLY A 56 -2.30 11.37 -8.15
N PHE A 57 -3.25 10.90 -7.33
CA PHE A 57 -4.60 10.51 -7.77
C PHE A 57 -5.70 11.27 -7.02
N PHE A 58 -6.64 11.86 -7.76
CA PHE A 58 -7.68 12.74 -7.21
C PHE A 58 -9.05 12.44 -7.81
N TYR A 59 -10.11 13.01 -7.24
CA TYR A 59 -11.46 12.86 -7.78
C TYR A 59 -11.68 13.55 -9.14
N ASN A 60 -10.73 14.37 -9.63
CA ASN A 60 -10.79 14.86 -11.00
C ASN A 60 -10.63 13.72 -12.03
N LEU A 61 -9.87 12.68 -11.68
CA LEU A 61 -9.74 11.41 -12.39
C LEU A 61 -9.21 10.34 -11.42
N MET A 62 -10.11 9.47 -10.94
CA MET A 62 -9.80 8.41 -9.98
C MET A 62 -10.08 7.04 -10.62
N PRO A 63 -9.06 6.35 -11.15
CA PRO A 63 -9.24 5.01 -11.68
C PRO A 63 -9.28 3.98 -10.53
N PRO A 64 -9.90 2.80 -10.71
CA PRO A 64 -9.80 1.74 -9.71
C PRO A 64 -8.36 1.20 -9.59
N PHE A 65 -7.66 1.11 -10.73
CA PHE A 65 -6.29 0.63 -10.84
C PHE A 65 -5.52 1.48 -11.85
N CYS A 66 -4.22 1.69 -11.61
CA CYS A 66 -3.34 2.35 -12.57
C CYS A 66 -1.95 1.72 -12.54
N ILE A 67 -1.35 1.46 -13.72
CA ILE A 67 0.03 0.98 -13.84
C ILE A 67 0.93 2.11 -14.36
N GLY A 68 2.06 2.33 -13.68
CA GLY A 68 3.01 3.37 -14.04
C GLY A 68 4.04 2.88 -15.04
N TYR A 69 4.14 3.56 -16.18
CA TYR A 69 5.19 3.36 -17.20
C TYR A 69 6.40 4.26 -16.93
N ALA A 70 6.16 5.36 -16.23
CA ALA A 70 7.17 6.18 -15.57
C ALA A 70 6.56 6.72 -14.28
N ALA A 71 7.38 6.86 -13.24
CA ALA A 71 6.90 7.31 -11.94
C ALA A 71 7.92 8.20 -11.21
N SER A 72 7.43 9.06 -10.32
CA SER A 72 8.24 9.91 -9.46
C SER A 72 7.60 10.07 -8.09
N SER A 73 8.41 9.98 -7.05
CA SER A 73 8.00 10.27 -5.69
C SER A 73 7.87 11.77 -5.45
N VAL A 74 6.79 12.18 -4.80
CA VAL A 74 6.52 13.57 -4.42
C VAL A 74 7.32 14.04 -3.20
N GLY A 75 7.78 13.10 -2.37
CA GLY A 75 8.55 13.36 -1.15
C GLY A 75 7.74 13.95 0.02
N ASP A 76 6.54 13.43 0.31
CA ASP A 76 5.85 13.74 1.57
C ASP A 76 6.46 13.01 2.76
N TYR A 77 6.21 13.56 3.96
CA TYR A 77 6.61 12.98 5.25
C TYR A 77 8.11 12.69 5.38
N GLY A 78 8.94 13.32 4.56
CA GLY A 78 10.39 13.13 4.55
C GLY A 78 10.89 12.00 3.64
N THR A 79 10.01 11.30 2.91
CA THR A 79 10.44 10.29 1.95
C THR A 79 11.26 10.91 0.80
N GLN A 80 12.11 10.12 0.18
CA GLN A 80 12.91 10.53 -0.98
C GLN A 80 12.02 11.06 -2.10
N ARG A 81 12.43 12.19 -2.69
CA ARG A 81 11.79 12.80 -3.86
C ARG A 81 12.61 12.53 -5.10
N GLY A 82 11.96 12.13 -6.19
CA GLY A 82 12.66 11.90 -7.45
C GLY A 82 12.08 10.76 -8.28
N PRO A 83 12.67 10.49 -9.45
CA PRO A 83 12.22 9.42 -10.33
C PRO A 83 12.46 8.04 -9.73
N LEU A 84 11.52 7.12 -9.97
CA LEU A 84 11.74 5.69 -9.75
C LEU A 84 12.32 5.06 -11.01
N ASN A 85 13.05 3.95 -10.86
CA ASN A 85 13.59 3.18 -11.98
C ASN A 85 12.51 2.25 -12.57
N VAL A 86 11.62 2.78 -13.41
CA VAL A 86 10.52 2.01 -13.99
C VAL A 86 10.94 1.36 -15.32
N PRO A 87 10.95 0.01 -15.44
CA PRO A 87 11.17 -0.66 -16.71
C PRO A 87 9.89 -0.62 -17.57
N GLU A 88 9.73 0.45 -18.36
CA GLU A 88 8.51 0.77 -19.13
C GLU A 88 7.96 -0.43 -19.93
N GLU A 89 8.81 -1.16 -20.63
CA GLU A 89 8.37 -2.29 -21.47
C GLU A 89 7.80 -3.45 -20.65
N ILE A 90 8.34 -3.71 -19.45
CA ILE A 90 7.80 -4.71 -18.52
C ILE A 90 6.47 -4.21 -17.94
N ALA A 91 6.40 -2.94 -17.54
CA ALA A 91 5.16 -2.34 -17.04
C ALA A 91 4.04 -2.40 -18.08
N ARG A 92 4.38 -2.16 -19.35
CA ARG A 92 3.47 -2.28 -20.49
C ARG A 92 2.99 -3.70 -20.70
N GLY A 93 3.89 -4.69 -20.65
CA GLY A 93 3.52 -6.11 -20.72
C GLY A 93 2.54 -6.53 -19.62
N ILE A 94 2.76 -6.06 -18.39
CA ILE A 94 1.84 -6.33 -17.25
C ILE A 94 0.46 -5.71 -17.50
N ALA A 95 0.40 -4.46 -17.99
CA ALA A 95 -0.86 -3.79 -18.31
C ALA A 95 -1.64 -4.50 -19.43
N GLU A 96 -0.96 -4.86 -20.52
CA GLU A 96 -1.55 -5.62 -21.63
C GLU A 96 -2.06 -6.99 -21.18
N ALA A 97 -1.32 -7.68 -20.31
CA ALA A 97 -1.72 -8.97 -19.76
C ALA A 97 -2.96 -8.85 -18.85
N ALA A 98 -3.02 -7.84 -17.98
CA ALA A 98 -4.17 -7.59 -17.12
C ALA A 98 -5.42 -7.24 -17.94
N MET A 99 -5.30 -6.37 -18.95
CA MET A 99 -6.39 -6.05 -19.88
C MET A 99 -6.83 -7.27 -20.68
N SER A 100 -5.91 -8.10 -21.16
CA SER A 100 -6.22 -9.36 -21.86
C SER A 100 -6.94 -10.37 -20.97
N ALA A 101 -6.69 -10.33 -19.65
CA ALA A 101 -7.43 -11.10 -18.65
C ALA A 101 -8.79 -10.47 -18.28
N GLY A 102 -9.21 -9.41 -18.98
CA GLY A 102 -10.48 -8.73 -18.80
C GLY A 102 -10.49 -7.76 -17.63
N ILE A 103 -9.33 -7.24 -17.18
CA ILE A 103 -9.21 -6.20 -16.15
C ILE A 103 -9.02 -4.82 -16.79
N ASP A 104 -10.03 -3.95 -16.69
CA ASP A 104 -9.90 -2.55 -17.10
C ASP A 104 -9.05 -1.77 -16.08
N LEU A 105 -8.02 -1.07 -16.57
CA LEU A 105 -7.13 -0.24 -15.77
C LEU A 105 -6.65 0.98 -16.54
N ALA A 106 -6.18 1.99 -15.82
CA ALA A 106 -5.49 3.13 -16.40
C ALA A 106 -3.98 2.86 -16.52
N VAL A 107 -3.31 3.59 -17.41
CA VAL A 107 -1.85 3.64 -17.47
C VAL A 107 -1.40 5.08 -17.31
N SER A 108 -0.27 5.31 -16.64
CA SER A 108 0.31 6.64 -16.49
C SER A 108 1.78 6.65 -16.91
N LEU A 109 2.12 7.54 -17.83
CA LEU A 109 3.50 7.79 -18.27
C LEU A 109 4.20 8.85 -17.39
N GLN A 110 3.53 9.32 -16.34
CA GLN A 110 4.06 10.31 -15.41
C GLN A 110 3.35 10.14 -14.06
N MET A 111 3.41 8.93 -13.49
CA MET A 111 2.74 8.62 -12.23
C MET A 111 3.44 9.36 -11.09
N GLU A 112 2.70 10.18 -10.35
CA GLU A 112 3.19 10.73 -9.08
C GLU A 112 2.81 9.75 -7.96
N LEU A 113 3.77 9.45 -7.10
CA LEU A 113 3.62 8.51 -5.98
C LEU A 113 3.94 9.22 -4.67
N ASP A 114 3.22 8.86 -3.62
CA ASP A 114 3.49 9.32 -2.27
C ASP A 114 4.11 8.25 -1.38
N HIS A 115 4.30 8.58 -0.11
CA HIS A 115 4.83 7.68 0.91
C HIS A 115 4.16 6.29 0.90
N GLY A 116 2.89 6.19 0.52
CA GLY A 116 2.14 4.94 0.44
C GLY A 116 2.76 3.91 -0.49
N ALA A 117 3.41 4.34 -1.58
CA ALA A 117 4.10 3.44 -2.50
C ALA A 117 5.63 3.46 -2.35
N VAL A 118 6.16 4.52 -1.73
CA VAL A 118 7.60 4.83 -1.72
C VAL A 118 8.28 4.36 -0.42
N GLN A 119 7.63 4.54 0.74
CA GLN A 119 8.22 4.24 2.04
C GLN A 119 8.69 2.77 2.17
N PRO A 120 7.95 1.74 1.70
CA PRO A 120 8.46 0.36 1.73
C PRO A 120 9.74 0.17 0.92
N MET A 121 9.91 0.87 -0.21
CA MET A 121 11.14 0.79 -1.01
C MET A 121 12.33 1.36 -0.24
N GLU A 122 12.14 2.48 0.45
CA GLU A 122 13.18 3.08 1.30
C GLU A 122 13.56 2.18 2.46
N ILE A 123 12.57 1.62 3.15
CA ILE A 123 12.80 0.70 4.27
C ILE A 123 13.61 -0.50 3.80
N LEU A 124 13.32 -1.05 2.62
CA LEU A 124 13.95 -2.29 2.14
C LEU A 124 15.30 -2.06 1.46
N PHE A 125 15.46 -0.98 0.71
CA PHE A 125 16.60 -0.78 -0.19
C PHE A 125 17.42 0.48 0.10
N GLY A 126 16.95 1.38 0.97
CA GLY A 126 17.59 2.66 1.27
C GLY A 126 17.51 3.73 0.17
N ASP A 127 17.21 3.33 -1.07
CA ASP A 127 17.04 4.21 -2.24
C ASP A 127 15.88 3.71 -3.10
N ILE A 128 14.96 4.63 -3.42
CA ILE A 128 13.73 4.36 -4.18
C ILE A 128 13.98 3.98 -5.64
N ALA A 129 15.19 4.25 -6.15
CA ALA A 129 15.64 3.89 -7.49
C ALA A 129 16.61 2.70 -7.52
N ALA A 130 16.91 2.09 -6.36
CA ALA A 130 17.90 1.02 -6.24
C ALA A 130 17.58 -0.24 -7.06
N ARG A 131 16.29 -0.52 -7.31
CA ARG A 131 15.81 -1.69 -8.05
C ARG A 131 14.84 -1.27 -9.14
N PRO A 132 14.82 -1.95 -10.31
CA PRO A 132 13.73 -1.80 -11.27
C PRO A 132 12.39 -2.06 -10.61
N VAL A 133 11.44 -1.13 -10.73
CA VAL A 133 10.16 -1.19 -10.02
C VAL A 133 8.99 -0.81 -10.93
N VAL A 134 7.96 -1.65 -10.96
CA VAL A 134 6.68 -1.34 -11.62
C VAL A 134 5.65 -1.00 -10.54
N PRO A 135 5.26 0.28 -10.40
CA PRO A 135 4.22 0.67 -9.46
C PRO A 135 2.83 0.39 -10.03
N ILE A 136 1.99 -0.23 -9.19
CA ILE A 136 0.58 -0.53 -9.45
C ILE A 136 -0.23 0.16 -8.35
N PHE A 137 -0.93 1.23 -8.73
CA PHE A 137 -1.86 1.94 -7.86
C PHE A 137 -3.17 1.16 -7.75
N LEU A 138 -3.68 1.05 -6.52
CA LEU A 138 -5.04 0.59 -6.23
C LEU A 138 -5.79 1.67 -5.46
N ASN A 139 -6.95 2.09 -5.98
CA ASN A 139 -7.80 3.02 -5.27
C ASN A 139 -8.32 2.42 -3.96
N SER A 140 -7.78 2.93 -2.87
CA SER A 140 -8.09 2.53 -1.50
C SER A 140 -8.56 3.69 -0.62
N VAL A 141 -8.63 4.91 -1.17
CA VAL A 141 -8.96 6.13 -0.41
C VAL A 141 -10.23 6.84 -0.90
N ALA A 142 -10.66 6.61 -2.13
CA ALA A 142 -11.69 7.40 -2.79
C ALA A 142 -12.89 6.54 -3.23
N PRO A 143 -13.99 6.46 -2.45
CA PRO A 143 -15.21 5.79 -2.89
C PRO A 143 -15.75 6.36 -4.22
N PRO A 144 -16.38 5.55 -5.09
CA PRO A 144 -16.71 4.14 -4.89
C PRO A 144 -15.49 3.21 -5.05
N PHE A 145 -15.47 2.14 -4.26
CA PHE A 145 -14.41 1.14 -4.33
C PHE A 145 -14.78 -0.01 -5.23
N THR A 146 -13.78 -0.52 -5.95
CA THR A 146 -13.92 -1.78 -6.69
C THR A 146 -14.11 -2.95 -5.71
N PRO A 147 -14.99 -3.92 -6.00
CA PRO A 147 -15.17 -5.12 -5.17
C PRO A 147 -13.86 -5.90 -4.97
N LEU A 148 -13.68 -6.53 -3.81
CA LEU A 148 -12.43 -7.26 -3.50
C LEU A 148 -12.18 -8.44 -4.44
N GLN A 149 -13.22 -9.08 -4.97
CA GLN A 149 -13.08 -10.08 -6.02
C GLN A 149 -12.29 -9.55 -7.23
N ARG A 150 -12.55 -8.31 -7.65
CA ARG A 150 -11.88 -7.70 -8.79
C ARG A 150 -10.43 -7.33 -8.46
N VAL A 151 -10.13 -6.99 -7.20
CA VAL A 151 -8.78 -6.78 -6.69
C VAL A 151 -7.97 -8.08 -6.70
N ARG A 152 -8.57 -9.19 -6.23
CA ARG A 152 -7.97 -10.53 -6.32
C ARG A 152 -7.68 -10.91 -7.77
N LEU A 153 -8.67 -10.75 -8.67
CA LEU A 153 -8.51 -11.08 -10.10
C LEU A 153 -7.43 -10.23 -10.80
N LEU A 154 -7.28 -8.94 -10.43
CA LEU A 154 -6.14 -8.13 -10.89
C LEU A 154 -4.81 -8.76 -10.45
N GLY A 155 -4.69 -9.06 -9.15
CA GLY A 155 -3.50 -9.70 -8.59
C GLY A 155 -3.15 -10.99 -9.33
N GLU A 156 -4.12 -11.87 -9.53
CA GLU A 156 -3.90 -13.12 -10.26
C GLU A 156 -3.45 -12.90 -11.71
N ALA A 157 -4.01 -11.91 -12.40
CA ALA A 157 -3.61 -11.58 -13.77
C ALA A 157 -2.16 -11.10 -13.83
N VAL A 158 -1.76 -10.24 -12.89
CA VAL A 158 -0.37 -9.78 -12.75
C VAL A 158 0.56 -10.95 -12.42
N GLY A 159 0.20 -11.79 -11.45
CA GLY A 159 0.97 -12.95 -11.04
C GLY A 159 1.24 -13.94 -12.19
N ARG A 160 0.20 -14.28 -12.97
CA ARG A 160 0.35 -15.16 -14.14
C ARG A 160 1.31 -14.61 -15.19
N HIS A 161 1.37 -13.29 -15.38
CA HIS A 161 2.32 -12.68 -16.30
C HIS A 161 3.73 -12.63 -15.70
N VAL A 162 3.86 -12.23 -14.44
CA VAL A 162 5.15 -12.18 -13.71
C VAL A 162 5.83 -13.55 -13.68
N ALA A 163 5.06 -14.62 -13.51
CA ALA A 163 5.53 -16.01 -13.57
C ALA A 163 6.28 -16.36 -14.88
N GLN A 164 6.06 -15.60 -15.96
CA GLN A 164 6.67 -15.80 -17.28
C GLN A 164 7.93 -14.95 -17.51
N LEU A 165 8.24 -13.98 -16.63
CA LEU A 165 9.33 -13.02 -16.85
C LEU A 165 10.73 -13.60 -16.63
N GLU A 166 10.88 -14.84 -16.14
CA GLU A 166 12.17 -15.49 -15.82
C GLU A 166 13.12 -14.64 -14.95
N MET A 167 12.56 -13.74 -14.11
CA MET A 167 13.30 -12.85 -13.21
C MET A 167 13.02 -13.18 -11.74
N ARG A 168 13.99 -12.92 -10.85
CA ARG A 168 13.75 -12.83 -9.39
C ARG A 168 12.88 -11.63 -9.10
N THR A 169 11.58 -11.84 -8.96
CA THR A 169 10.61 -10.77 -8.79
C THR A 169 10.13 -10.70 -7.34
N LEU A 170 10.34 -9.57 -6.68
CA LEU A 170 9.77 -9.29 -5.37
C LEU A 170 8.46 -8.52 -5.56
N LEU A 171 7.38 -9.06 -5.04
CA LEU A 171 6.13 -8.33 -4.87
C LEU A 171 6.23 -7.54 -3.56
N ILE A 172 5.82 -6.27 -3.60
CA ILE A 172 5.64 -5.44 -2.41
C ILE A 172 4.18 -5.05 -2.32
N ALA A 173 3.58 -5.25 -1.15
CA ALA A 173 2.25 -4.74 -0.84
C ALA A 173 2.33 -3.73 0.28
N SER A 174 1.77 -2.55 0.04
CA SER A 174 1.83 -1.45 0.96
C SER A 174 0.45 -1.05 1.48
N GLY A 175 0.35 -0.86 2.80
CA GLY A 175 -0.79 -0.25 3.48
C GLY A 175 -1.44 -1.07 4.56
N GLY A 176 -2.52 -0.55 5.12
CA GLY A 176 -3.29 -1.22 6.15
C GLY A 176 -2.61 -1.25 7.54
N LEU A 177 -3.10 -2.05 8.49
CA LEU A 177 -4.34 -2.84 8.41
C LEU A 177 -5.53 -1.97 8.87
N SER A 178 -6.19 -2.29 9.97
CA SER A 178 -7.24 -1.43 10.53
C SER A 178 -6.69 -0.06 10.92
N HIS A 179 -7.34 1.00 10.43
CA HIS A 179 -7.06 2.38 10.81
C HIS A 179 -8.06 3.39 10.21
N ASP A 180 -8.12 4.58 10.82
CA ASP A 180 -9.01 5.67 10.43
C ASP A 180 -8.34 7.06 10.56
N PRO A 181 -7.29 7.34 9.77
CA PRO A 181 -6.61 8.64 9.79
C PRO A 181 -7.54 9.76 9.27
N PRO A 182 -7.22 11.05 9.52
CA PRO A 182 -8.08 12.19 9.23
C PRO A 182 -8.10 12.56 7.72
N VAL A 183 -8.35 11.59 6.85
CA VAL A 183 -8.48 11.76 5.40
C VAL A 183 -9.86 12.33 5.09
N ALA A 184 -9.89 13.45 4.37
CA ALA A 184 -11.16 14.09 4.00
C ALA A 184 -11.98 13.18 3.09
N ARG A 185 -13.28 13.05 3.39
CA ARG A 185 -14.22 12.24 2.60
C ARG A 185 -15.15 13.14 1.81
N LEU A 186 -15.33 12.85 0.53
CA LEU A 186 -16.13 13.69 -0.38
C LEU A 186 -17.55 13.95 0.13
N ALA A 187 -18.16 12.96 0.80
CA ALA A 187 -19.53 13.04 1.33
C ALA A 187 -19.68 14.06 2.46
N THR A 188 -18.64 14.29 3.26
CA THR A 188 -18.65 15.18 4.44
C THR A 188 -17.67 16.35 4.31
N ALA A 189 -17.02 16.50 3.15
CA ALA A 189 -16.01 17.51 2.92
C ALA A 189 -16.61 18.92 2.89
N THR A 190 -15.94 19.86 3.55
CA THR A 190 -16.19 21.30 3.35
C THR A 190 -15.89 21.70 1.89
N PRO A 191 -16.36 22.87 1.41
CA PRO A 191 -16.04 23.34 0.07
C PRO A 191 -14.53 23.38 -0.22
N GLU A 192 -13.72 23.76 0.77
CA GLU A 192 -12.26 23.79 0.62
C GLU A 192 -11.66 22.39 0.56
N GLN A 193 -12.08 21.48 1.45
CA GLN A 193 -11.65 20.08 1.37
C GLN A 193 -12.04 19.44 0.03
N ARG A 194 -13.21 19.78 -0.50
CA ARG A 194 -13.65 19.29 -1.83
C ARG A 194 -12.73 19.77 -2.95
N ARG A 195 -12.27 21.02 -2.90
CA ARG A 195 -11.28 21.55 -3.87
C ARG A 195 -9.96 20.78 -3.77
N VAL A 196 -9.48 20.49 -2.56
CA VAL A 196 -8.29 19.67 -2.33
C VAL A 196 -8.45 18.27 -2.93
N LEU A 197 -9.57 17.61 -2.63
CA LEU A 197 -9.92 16.28 -3.14
C LEU A 197 -10.05 16.21 -4.67
N LEU A 198 -10.27 17.36 -5.34
CA LEU A 198 -10.29 17.51 -6.80
C LEU A 198 -8.93 17.94 -7.38
N GLY A 199 -7.86 17.99 -6.57
CA GLY A 199 -6.51 18.34 -7.02
C GLY A 199 -6.27 19.84 -7.22
N HIS A 200 -7.18 20.73 -6.79
CA HIS A 200 -7.05 22.17 -7.05
C HIS A 200 -5.94 22.88 -6.25
N HIS A 201 -5.22 22.15 -5.40
CA HIS A 201 -4.07 22.65 -4.65
C HIS A 201 -2.75 22.37 -5.39
N LEU A 202 -2.79 21.72 -6.55
CA LEU A 202 -1.60 21.40 -7.32
C LEU A 202 -1.11 22.58 -8.18
N PRO A 203 0.22 22.77 -8.30
CA PRO A 203 1.26 22.05 -7.57
C PRO A 203 1.26 22.42 -6.08
N ALA A 204 1.34 21.41 -5.21
CA ALA A 204 1.32 21.63 -3.76
C ALA A 204 2.57 22.39 -3.31
N THR A 205 2.39 23.46 -2.53
CA THR A 205 3.53 24.20 -1.96
C THR A 205 4.13 23.43 -0.77
N PRO A 206 5.43 23.61 -0.46
CA PRO A 206 6.03 23.00 0.73
C PRO A 206 5.31 23.36 2.04
N GLY A 207 4.82 24.60 2.16
CA GLY A 207 4.05 25.04 3.34
C GLY A 207 2.71 24.30 3.46
N TRP A 208 1.96 24.17 2.37
CA TRP A 208 0.70 23.43 2.34
C TRP A 208 0.90 21.96 2.72
N ARG A 209 1.96 21.34 2.18
CA ARG A 209 2.31 19.94 2.47
C ARG A 209 2.60 19.77 3.96
N LYS A 210 3.46 20.64 4.52
CA LYS A 210 3.80 20.64 5.95
C LYS A 210 2.58 20.80 6.86
N GLU A 211 1.65 21.69 6.53
CA GLU A 211 0.42 21.87 7.31
C GLU A 211 -0.47 20.60 7.28
N ARG A 212 -0.52 19.91 6.14
CA ARG A 212 -1.25 18.64 6.03
C ARG A 212 -0.61 17.54 6.86
N GLU A 213 0.71 17.40 6.77
CA GLU A 213 1.47 16.41 7.54
C GLU A 213 1.33 16.67 9.06
N GLN A 214 1.41 17.93 9.49
CA GLN A 214 1.22 18.31 10.90
C GLN A 214 -0.14 17.90 11.45
N ARG A 215 -1.23 18.06 10.69
CA ARG A 215 -2.56 17.61 11.13
C ARG A 215 -2.63 16.11 11.39
N VAL A 216 -1.92 15.31 10.58
CA VAL A 216 -1.86 13.85 10.76
C VAL A 216 -1.06 13.50 12.02
N VAL A 217 0.08 14.16 12.25
CA VAL A 217 0.89 14.00 13.48
C VAL A 217 0.11 14.41 14.73
N GLU A 218 -0.60 15.53 14.69
CA GLU A 218 -1.45 15.99 15.81
C GLU A 218 -2.58 15.00 16.11
N THR A 219 -3.22 14.47 15.06
CA THR A 219 -4.27 13.44 15.21
C THR A 219 -3.71 12.16 15.81
N ALA A 220 -2.50 11.74 15.42
CA ALA A 220 -1.84 10.57 15.98
C ALA A 220 -1.56 10.72 17.48
N ARG A 221 -1.04 11.88 17.89
CA ARG A 221 -0.83 12.21 19.31
C ARG A 221 -2.14 12.18 20.09
N ALA A 222 -3.21 12.77 19.54
CA ALA A 222 -4.52 12.72 20.17
C ALA A 222 -5.09 11.29 20.24
N PHE A 223 -4.84 10.46 19.23
CA PHE A 223 -5.33 9.07 19.19
C PHE A 223 -4.59 8.17 20.17
N ALA A 224 -3.27 8.34 20.29
CA ALA A 224 -2.44 7.69 21.32
C ALA A 224 -2.88 8.11 22.74
N ALA A 225 -3.25 9.39 22.93
CA ALA A 225 -3.79 9.90 24.20
C ALA A 225 -5.27 9.49 24.46
N GLY A 226 -5.94 8.84 23.52
CA GLY A 226 -7.35 8.45 23.64
C GLY A 226 -8.35 9.60 23.52
N THR A 227 -7.96 10.72 22.92
CA THR A 227 -8.79 11.94 22.78
C THR A 227 -9.15 12.28 21.34
N ALA A 228 -8.67 11.54 20.34
CA ALA A 228 -9.05 11.74 18.95
C ALA A 228 -10.45 11.23 18.65
N ASP A 229 -11.16 11.93 17.76
CA ASP A 229 -12.47 11.54 17.24
C ASP A 229 -12.31 10.74 15.94
N ILE A 230 -11.63 9.59 16.04
CA ILE A 230 -11.45 8.63 14.95
C ILE A 230 -11.73 7.21 15.45
N GLN A 231 -12.07 6.32 14.53
CA GLN A 231 -12.35 4.93 14.87
C GLN A 231 -11.10 4.22 15.46
N ASP A 232 -11.33 3.36 16.46
CA ASP A 232 -10.26 2.56 17.07
C ASP A 232 -9.77 1.44 16.13
N LEU A 233 -8.58 0.92 16.42
CA LEU A 233 -8.00 -0.21 15.71
C LEU A 233 -8.85 -1.48 15.95
N ALA A 234 -8.81 -2.42 15.00
CA ALA A 234 -9.59 -3.65 15.02
C ALA A 234 -8.70 -4.91 14.97
N PRO A 235 -7.99 -5.27 16.07
CA PRO A 235 -6.98 -6.32 16.03
C PRO A 235 -7.45 -7.72 15.64
N ASP A 236 -8.70 -8.06 15.95
CA ASP A 236 -9.26 -9.36 15.57
C ASP A 236 -9.60 -9.41 14.08
N TRP A 237 -10.01 -8.29 13.48
CA TRP A 237 -10.20 -8.17 12.04
C TRP A 237 -8.85 -8.25 11.31
N ASP A 238 -7.83 -7.57 11.83
CA ASP A 238 -6.46 -7.59 11.29
C ASP A 238 -5.90 -9.01 11.26
N ARG A 239 -5.97 -9.73 12.39
CA ARG A 239 -5.50 -11.11 12.48
C ARG A 239 -6.30 -12.06 11.58
N ALA A 240 -7.61 -11.87 11.46
CA ALA A 240 -8.44 -12.69 10.57
C ALA A 240 -8.08 -12.48 9.09
N LEU A 241 -7.80 -11.23 8.69
CA LEU A 241 -7.30 -10.92 7.36
C LEU A 241 -5.94 -11.57 7.12
N MET A 242 -4.96 -11.37 8.01
CA MET A 242 -3.62 -11.94 7.87
C MET A 242 -3.66 -13.48 7.83
N ALA A 243 -4.52 -14.11 8.63
CA ALA A 243 -4.72 -15.56 8.59
C ALA A 243 -5.31 -16.04 7.25
N THR A 244 -6.30 -15.32 6.71
CA THR A 244 -6.86 -15.59 5.39
C THR A 244 -5.80 -15.47 4.30
N LEU A 245 -5.00 -14.40 4.32
CA LEU A 245 -3.89 -14.19 3.39
C LEU A 245 -2.84 -15.30 3.48
N ALA A 246 -2.47 -15.72 4.69
CA ALA A 246 -1.50 -16.79 4.89
C ALA A 246 -2.00 -18.18 4.46
N SER A 247 -3.32 -18.37 4.31
CA SER A 247 -3.92 -19.68 4.00
C SER A 247 -3.76 -20.13 2.54
N GLY A 248 -3.47 -19.20 1.63
CA GLY A 248 -3.49 -19.47 0.19
C GLY A 248 -4.87 -19.37 -0.47
N ASP A 249 -5.97 -19.48 0.29
CA ASP A 249 -7.35 -19.37 -0.22
C ASP A 249 -7.96 -18.00 0.13
N LEU A 250 -7.95 -17.11 -0.86
CA LEU A 250 -8.45 -15.74 -0.72
C LEU A 250 -9.93 -15.59 -1.11
N THR A 251 -10.61 -16.67 -1.52
CA THR A 251 -11.97 -16.58 -2.08
C THR A 251 -13.00 -16.06 -1.08
N SER A 252 -12.79 -16.30 0.21
CA SER A 252 -13.67 -15.79 1.28
C SER A 252 -13.71 -14.26 1.33
N LEU A 253 -12.66 -13.57 0.86
CA LEU A 253 -12.59 -12.11 0.81
C LEU A 253 -13.49 -11.51 -0.27
N ASP A 254 -13.90 -12.29 -1.28
CA ASP A 254 -14.80 -11.82 -2.35
C ASP A 254 -16.15 -11.33 -1.81
N ALA A 255 -16.57 -11.86 -0.65
CA ALA A 255 -17.83 -11.51 0.00
C ALA A 255 -17.74 -10.26 0.89
N TRP A 256 -16.54 -9.74 1.15
CA TRP A 256 -16.38 -8.54 1.97
C TRP A 256 -16.79 -7.30 1.19
N THR A 257 -17.56 -6.42 1.85
CA THR A 257 -18.00 -5.16 1.24
C THR A 257 -17.19 -3.99 1.78
N PRO A 258 -17.00 -2.92 0.99
CA PRO A 258 -16.33 -1.72 1.48
C PRO A 258 -17.03 -1.11 2.72
N GLU A 259 -18.34 -1.10 2.75
CA GLU A 259 -19.10 -0.56 3.88
C GLU A 259 -18.82 -1.32 5.18
N GLU A 260 -18.76 -2.66 5.11
CA GLU A 260 -18.50 -3.50 6.27
C GLU A 260 -17.05 -3.38 6.75
N MET A 261 -16.08 -3.34 5.83
CA MET A 261 -14.68 -3.07 6.17
C MET A 261 -14.54 -1.73 6.89
N ALA A 262 -15.10 -0.65 6.34
CA ALA A 262 -15.02 0.68 6.94
C ALA A 262 -15.67 0.71 8.32
N ARG A 263 -16.82 0.05 8.48
CA ARG A 263 -17.54 -0.05 9.75
C ARG A 263 -16.74 -0.79 10.82
N ILE A 264 -16.02 -1.86 10.47
CA ILE A 264 -15.28 -2.67 11.44
C ILE A 264 -13.89 -2.11 11.72
N ALA A 265 -13.15 -1.76 10.67
CA ALA A 265 -11.71 -1.56 10.70
C ALA A 265 -11.27 -0.13 10.34
N GLY A 266 -12.20 0.81 10.17
CA GLY A 266 -11.92 2.20 9.85
C GLY A 266 -11.88 2.49 8.34
N ASN A 267 -12.04 3.76 7.95
CA ASN A 267 -12.24 4.15 6.55
C ASN A 267 -11.00 3.88 5.67
N SER A 268 -9.80 3.86 6.25
CA SER A 268 -8.56 3.56 5.52
C SER A 268 -8.15 2.08 5.60
N SER A 269 -8.92 1.23 6.27
CA SER A 269 -8.74 -0.24 6.18
C SER A 269 -8.73 -0.76 4.75
N HIS A 270 -9.25 0.02 3.81
CA HIS A 270 -9.29 -0.31 2.41
C HIS A 270 -7.94 -0.53 1.73
N GLU A 271 -6.86 0.03 2.29
CA GLU A 271 -5.50 -0.14 1.77
C GLU A 271 -5.01 -1.59 1.77
N VAL A 272 -5.66 -2.48 2.54
CA VAL A 272 -5.40 -3.93 2.46
C VAL A 272 -5.71 -4.53 1.09
N ARG A 273 -6.37 -3.78 0.19
CA ARG A 273 -6.51 -4.15 -1.23
C ARG A 273 -5.16 -4.44 -1.87
N SER A 274 -4.13 -3.68 -1.52
CA SER A 274 -2.76 -3.91 -2.00
C SER A 274 -2.24 -5.27 -1.54
N TRP A 275 -2.51 -5.65 -0.29
CA TRP A 275 -2.13 -6.96 0.25
C TRP A 275 -2.88 -8.08 -0.49
N ILE A 276 -4.20 -7.95 -0.65
CA ILE A 276 -5.02 -8.94 -1.36
C ILE A 276 -4.52 -9.14 -2.79
N ALA A 277 -4.24 -8.07 -3.53
CA ALA A 277 -3.72 -8.16 -4.89
C ALA A 277 -2.35 -8.86 -4.92
N ALA A 278 -1.44 -8.53 -4.02
CA ALA A 278 -0.09 -9.11 -4.03
C ALA A 278 -0.07 -10.58 -3.59
N TYR A 279 -0.86 -10.97 -2.58
CA TYR A 279 -1.02 -12.38 -2.18
C TYR A 279 -1.70 -13.19 -3.29
N ALA A 280 -2.68 -12.62 -4.00
CA ALA A 280 -3.32 -13.26 -5.14
C ALA A 280 -2.35 -13.43 -6.33
N ALA A 281 -1.47 -12.43 -6.55
CA ALA A 281 -0.41 -12.51 -7.54
C ALA A 281 0.58 -13.63 -7.20
N LEU A 282 1.06 -13.71 -5.96
CA LEU A 282 1.94 -14.78 -5.50
C LEU A 282 1.27 -16.16 -5.65
N GLY A 283 0.01 -16.30 -5.20
CA GLY A 283 -0.76 -17.54 -5.31
C GLY A 283 -0.98 -18.03 -6.74
N SER A 284 -1.00 -17.11 -7.71
CA SER A 284 -1.07 -17.47 -9.13
C SER A 284 0.26 -17.97 -9.71
N CYS A 285 1.38 -17.72 -9.01
CA CYS A 285 2.69 -18.27 -9.34
C CYS A 285 2.90 -19.67 -8.74
N GLY A 286 2.21 -20.00 -7.64
CA GLY A 286 2.26 -21.31 -6.99
C GLY A 286 1.76 -21.27 -5.55
N ALA A 287 1.79 -22.44 -4.89
CA ALA A 287 1.59 -22.52 -3.45
C ALA A 287 2.70 -21.73 -2.73
N TYR A 288 2.36 -21.15 -1.57
CA TYR A 288 3.27 -20.31 -0.81
C TYR A 288 3.08 -20.49 0.69
N SER A 289 4.11 -20.09 1.43
CA SER A 289 4.12 -20.09 2.88
C SER A 289 4.70 -18.79 3.44
N VAL A 290 4.07 -18.29 4.50
CA VAL A 290 4.55 -17.12 5.25
C VAL A 290 5.77 -17.51 6.07
N GLN A 291 6.91 -16.89 5.79
CA GLN A 291 8.19 -17.17 6.45
C GLN A 291 8.36 -16.35 7.73
N TYR A 292 7.84 -15.13 7.73
CA TYR A 292 7.83 -14.23 8.89
C TYR A 292 6.53 -13.44 8.93
N SER A 293 6.01 -13.23 10.14
CA SER A 293 4.82 -12.44 10.38
C SER A 293 4.98 -11.62 11.67
N TYR A 294 4.72 -10.32 11.55
CA TYR A 294 4.65 -9.36 12.64
C TYR A 294 3.29 -8.67 12.61
N TYR A 295 2.70 -8.49 13.79
CA TYR A 295 1.49 -7.71 13.96
C TYR A 295 1.47 -7.03 15.33
N ARG A 296 1.15 -5.73 15.34
CA ARG A 296 0.94 -4.95 16.56
C ARG A 296 -0.08 -3.83 16.31
N PRO A 297 -1.10 -3.64 17.15
CA PRO A 297 -1.88 -2.40 17.15
C PRO A 297 -1.04 -1.29 17.78
N ILE A 298 -0.71 -0.26 17.00
CA ILE A 298 0.15 0.86 17.41
C ILE A 298 -0.64 2.15 17.23
N ARG A 299 -1.15 2.72 18.33
CA ARG A 299 -2.01 3.92 18.29
C ARG A 299 -1.22 5.15 17.85
N GLU A 300 0.05 5.23 18.24
CA GLU A 300 0.98 6.28 17.88
C GLU A 300 1.21 6.36 16.36
N LEU A 301 1.00 5.24 15.64
CA LEU A 301 1.07 5.17 14.19
C LEU A 301 -0.31 5.18 13.52
N ILE A 302 -1.39 5.26 14.31
CA ILE A 302 -2.78 5.08 13.86
C ILE A 302 -2.88 3.84 12.96
N ALA A 303 -2.34 2.70 13.40
CA ALA A 303 -2.32 1.51 12.55
C ALA A 303 -2.35 0.20 13.34
N GLY A 304 -3.21 -0.73 12.92
CA GLY A 304 -2.94 -2.16 13.04
C GLY A 304 -1.73 -2.49 12.18
N PHE A 305 -0.53 -2.37 12.74
CA PHE A 305 0.71 -2.43 11.99
C PHE A 305 1.07 -3.89 11.70
N GLY A 306 1.12 -4.24 10.42
CA GLY A 306 1.43 -5.60 9.96
C GLY A 306 2.67 -5.62 9.07
N LEU A 307 3.42 -6.72 9.13
CA LEU A 307 4.48 -7.02 8.18
C LEU A 307 4.59 -8.54 7.97
N THR A 308 4.71 -8.98 6.72
CA THR A 308 4.93 -10.39 6.37
C THR A 308 5.97 -10.56 5.28
N THR A 309 6.78 -11.62 5.38
CA THR A 309 7.60 -12.12 4.27
C THR A 309 7.06 -13.49 3.84
N VAL A 310 6.99 -13.73 2.54
CA VAL A 310 6.32 -14.91 1.97
C VAL A 310 7.12 -15.41 0.76
N THR A 311 7.25 -16.73 0.65
CA THR A 311 7.93 -17.39 -0.47
C THR A 311 7.02 -18.45 -1.07
N LEU A 312 7.23 -18.74 -2.35
CA LEU A 312 6.69 -19.96 -2.96
C LEU A 312 7.28 -21.21 -2.27
N ASP A 313 6.50 -22.29 -2.23
CA ASP A 313 6.90 -23.60 -1.69
C ASP A 313 7.82 -24.40 -2.65
#